data_AF-A0AA39DVJ8-F1
#
_entry.id   AF-A0AA39DVJ8-F1
#
_cell.length_a   1.000
_cell.length_b   1.000
_cell.length_c   1.000
_cell.angle_alpha   90.00
_cell.angle_beta   90.00
_cell.angle_gamma   90.00
#
_symmetry.space_group_name_H-M   'P 1'
#
loop_
_entity.id
_entity.type
_entity.pdbx_description
1 polymer ?
#
loop_
_entity_poly.entity_id
_entity_poly.type
_entity_poly.pdbx_seq_one_letter_code
_entity_poly.pdbx_strand_id
1 'polypeptide(L)' 'MSLSQTFWKLTDVGLLTLLAPMPLPQSIPPQFRMDLHCAYHQGPRHETDRYTTLRHAIQDLID' A
#
# COMPACT_ATOMS: atom_id res chain seq x y z
N MET A 1 -0.39 17.70 -6.60
CA MET A 1 -1.13 16.43 -6.50
C MET A 1 -0.33 15.51 -5.60
N SER A 2 -0.95 14.86 -4.61
CA SER A 2 -0.23 13.91 -3.74
C SER A 2 0.06 12.60 -4.49
N LEU A 3 0.98 11.79 -3.96
CA LEU A 3 1.37 10.50 -4.53
C LEU A 3 0.20 9.52 -4.48
N SER A 4 -0.53 9.54 -3.37
CA SER A 4 -1.81 8.85 -3.20
C SER A 4 -2.85 9.25 -4.26
N GLN A 5 -3.00 10.54 -4.56
CA GLN A 5 -3.92 11.00 -5.61
C GLN A 5 -3.48 10.54 -7.00
N THR A 6 -2.18 10.61 -7.32
CA THR A 6 -1.65 10.15 -8.61
C THR A 6 -1.82 8.63 -8.75
N PHE A 7 -1.53 7.87 -7.69
CA PHE A 7 -1.71 6.42 -7.66
C PHE A 7 -3.16 6.01 -7.98
N TRP A 8 -4.14 6.65 -7.34
CA TRP A 8 -5.56 6.37 -7.61
C TRP A 8 -5.95 6.75 -9.04
N LYS A 9 -5.48 7.88 -9.56
CA LYS A 9 -5.74 8.28 -10.96
C LYS A 9 -5.17 7.29 -11.97
N LEU A 10 -3.93 6.82 -11.75
CA LEU A 10 -3.29 5.84 -12.62
C LEU A 10 -4.01 4.48 -12.60
N THR A 11 -4.58 4.12 -11.45
CA THR A 11 -5.46 2.94 -11.32
C THR A 11 -6.77 3.13 -12.09
N ASP A 12 -7.38 4.31 -11.98
CA ASP A 12 -8.65 4.66 -12.65
C ASP A 12 -8.54 4.61 -14.18
N VAL A 13 -7.42 5.08 -14.74
CA VAL A 13 -7.14 5.00 -16.18
C VAL A 13 -6.56 3.65 -16.64
N GLY A 14 -6.44 2.66 -15.74
CA GLY A 14 -5.99 1.31 -16.06
C GLY A 14 -4.50 1.16 -16.34
N LEU A 15 -3.68 2.17 -16.03
CA LEU A 15 -2.21 2.09 -16.16
C LEU A 15 -1.58 1.32 -14.99
N LEU A 16 -2.26 1.27 -13.84
CA LEU A 16 -1.89 0.43 -12.70
C LEU A 16 -3.02 -0.56 -12.39
N THR A 17 -2.64 -1.79 -12.06
CA THR A 17 -3.57 -2.82 -11.57
C THR A 17 -3.38 -2.98 -10.06
N LEU A 18 -4.47 -2.82 -9.30
CA LEU A 18 -4.46 -3.16 -7.88
C LEU A 18 -4.35 -4.67 -7.72
N LEU A 19 -3.34 -5.11 -6.96
CA LEU A 19 -3.24 -6.49 -6.55
C LEU A 19 -4.32 -6.78 -5.52
N ALA A 20 -4.95 -7.95 -5.64
CA ALA A 20 -5.82 -8.44 -4.58
C ALA A 20 -5.02 -8.58 -3.27
N PRO A 21 -5.62 -8.27 -2.10
CA PRO A 21 -4.98 -8.55 -0.83
C PRO A 21 -4.54 -10.02 -0.76
N MET A 22 -3.34 -10.27 -0.23
CA MET A 22 -2.85 -11.62 -0.03
C MET A 22 -3.88 -12.39 0.83
N PRO A 23 -4.31 -13.60 0.42
CA PRO A 23 -5.18 -14.40 1.25
C PRO A 23 -4.48 -14.70 2.58
N LEU A 24 -5.27 -14.82 3.63
CA LEU A 24 -4.74 -15.12 4.95
C LEU A 24 -4.01 -16.47 4.91
N PRO A 25 -2.84 -16.61 5.56
CA PRO A 25 -2.14 -17.88 5.60
C PRO A 25 -3.06 -18.98 6.18
N GLN A 26 -3.03 -20.16 5.57
CA GLN A 26 -3.87 -21.32 5.94
C GLN A 26 -3.69 -21.73 7.40
N SER A 27 -2.48 -21.54 7.94
CA SER A 27 -2.19 -21.65 9.36
C SER A 27 -2.04 -20.26 9.96
N ILE A 28 -3.07 -19.83 10.66
CA ILE A 28 -2.97 -18.70 11.57
C ILE A 28 -2.23 -19.19 12.83
N PRO A 29 -1.09 -18.61 13.22
CA PRO A 29 -0.43 -18.97 14.46
C PRO A 29 -1.40 -18.84 15.66
N PRO A 30 -1.34 -19.72 16.68
CA PRO A 30 -2.24 -19.65 17.85
C PRO A 30 -2.20 -18.32 18.61
N GLN A 31 -1.11 -17.57 18.44
CA GLN A 31 -0.85 -16.27 19.05
C GLN A 31 -1.26 -15.10 18.15
N PHE A 32 -1.65 -15.36 16.91
CA PHE A 32 -2.07 -14.32 15.98
C PHE A 32 -3.45 -13.81 16.37
N ARG A 33 -3.54 -12.50 16.54
CA ARG A 33 -4.70 -11.82 17.07
C ARG A 33 -5.03 -10.67 16.14
N MET A 34 -5.99 -10.90 15.23
CA MET A 34 -6.46 -9.90 14.27
C MET A 34 -7.12 -8.70 14.96
N ASP A 35 -7.62 -8.91 16.18
CA ASP A 35 -8.26 -7.92 17.04
C ASP A 35 -7.25 -6.98 17.72
N LEU A 36 -5.98 -7.37 17.83
CA LEU A 36 -4.97 -6.56 18.49
C LEU A 36 -4.36 -5.53 17.54
N HIS A 37 -4.65 -4.26 17.82
CA HIS A 37 -3.97 -3.14 17.20
C HIS A 37 -2.54 -3.03 17.74
N CYS A 38 -1.55 -3.31 16.89
CA CYS A 38 -0.15 -3.17 17.23
C CYS A 38 0.25 -1.69 17.23
N ALA A 39 0.70 -1.16 18.37
CA ALA A 39 1.17 0.23 18.50
C ALA A 39 2.33 0.57 17.54
N TYR A 40 3.10 -0.44 17.13
CA TYR A 40 4.18 -0.29 16.14
C TYR A 40 3.67 0.08 14.74
N HIS A 41 2.46 -0.37 14.36
CA HIS A 41 1.85 -0.05 13.07
C HIS A 41 1.01 1.24 13.07
N GLN A 42 0.80 1.87 14.22
CA GLN A 42 0.00 3.10 14.34
C GLN A 42 0.77 4.36 13.94
N GLY A 43 2.07 4.26 13.68
CA GLY A 43 2.85 5.40 13.20
C GLY A 43 2.54 5.77 11.75
N PRO A 44 2.81 7.02 11.31
CA PRO A 44 2.65 7.50 9.92
C PRO A 44 3.68 6.89 8.95
N ARG A 45 4.09 5.65 9.20
CA ARG A 45 5.14 4.92 8.49
C ARG A 45 4.61 4.27 7.21
N HIS A 46 3.30 4.24 7.03
CA HIS A 46 2.60 3.62 5.91
C HIS A 46 1.80 4.61 5.06
N GLU A 47 2.09 5.91 5.17
CA GLU A 47 1.53 6.87 4.22
C GLU A 47 2.16 6.64 2.84
N THR A 48 1.32 6.37 1.83
CA THR A 48 1.73 6.15 0.43
C THR A 48 2.66 7.27 -0.06
N ASP A 49 2.46 8.48 0.42
CA ASP A 49 3.24 9.67 0.06
C ASP A 49 4.71 9.63 0.53
N ARG A 50 5.05 8.75 1.48
CA ARG A 50 6.43 8.55 1.99
C ARG A 50 7.17 7.40 1.31
N TYR A 51 6.55 6.70 0.37
CA TYR A 51 7.16 5.53 -0.27
C TYR A 51 8.04 5.95 -1.47
N THR A 52 9.34 6.11 -1.21
CA THR A 52 10.33 6.60 -2.19
C THR A 52 10.35 5.78 -3.48
N THR A 53 10.28 4.44 -3.39
CA THR A 53 10.26 3.57 -4.57
C THR A 53 9.04 3.82 -5.47
N LEU A 54 7.86 4.03 -4.87
CA LEU A 54 6.63 4.32 -5.64
C LEU A 54 6.69 5.71 -6.27
N ARG A 55 7.31 6.68 -5.57
CA ARG A 55 7.56 8.02 -6.11
C ARG A 55 8.34 7.96 -7.42
N HIS A 56 9.44 7.21 -7.43
CA HIS A 56 10.28 7.07 -8.61
C HIS A 56 9.54 6.34 -9.74
N ALA A 57 8.89 5.22 -9.44
CA ALA A 57 8.13 4.46 -10.46
C ALA A 57 6.98 5.28 -11.10
N ILE A 58 6.31 6.14 -10.34
CA ILE A 58 5.28 7.04 -10.88
C ILE A 58 5.91 8.15 -11.74
N GLN A 59 7.07 8.69 -11.34
CA GLN A 59 7.77 9.71 -12.12
C GLN A 59 8.23 9.13 -13.47
N ASP A 60 8.80 7.93 -13.48
CA ASP A 60 9.25 7.22 -14.69
C ASP A 60 8.10 6.91 -15.67
N LEU A 61 6.84 6.89 -15.19
CA LEU A 61 5.64 6.69 -16.02
C LEU A 61 5.11 8.00 -16.62
N ILE A 62 5.46 9.14 -16.02
CA ILE A 62 5.01 10.47 -16.45
C ILE A 62 6.05 11.13 -17.37
N ASP A 63 7.34 10.86 -17.16
CA ASP A 63 8.44 11.30 -18.03
C ASP A 63 8.30 10.77 -19.47
#